data_AF-A0A925VEH5-F1
#
_entry.id   AF-A0A925VEH5-F1
#
_cell.length_a   1.000
_cell.length_b   1.000
_cell.length_c   1.000
_cell.angle_alpha   90.00
_cell.angle_beta   90.00
_cell.angle_gamma   90.00
#
_symmetry.space_group_name_H-M   'P 1'
#
loop_
_entity.id
_entity.type
_entity.pdbx_description
1 polymer ?
#
loop_
_entity_poly.entity_id
_entity_poly.type
_entity_poly.pdbx_seq_one_letter_code
_entity_poly.pdbx_strand_id
1 'polypeptide(L)'
;MSVQLPPTPQPPAQCAHVTPSGVEARTSCVGLAWRRDVDVLFVIDDGADAGALQARLADAMPDFAARISAMDPPPDLHIAFTSSRDGNSTCPAVVGGGGRLALSSCRERPTSFVDADGNYRFTELCTPRCELDALTTEPSTIEGDDTERARPWIEVGATHTNLAPDVPLEAALRCASLLGVSGCPFPAPLRATQYALLRPWQDGNQPEVG
;
A
#
# COMPACT_ATOMS: atom_id res chain seq x y z
N MET A 1 66.04 -21.16 -9.47
CA MET A 1 65.12 -20.19 -8.87
C MET A 1 63.72 -20.63 -9.23
N SER A 2 63.05 -21.37 -8.36
CA SER A 2 61.71 -21.90 -8.63
C SER A 2 60.69 -20.82 -8.28
N VAL A 3 59.96 -20.34 -9.28
CA VAL A 3 58.86 -19.38 -9.07
C VAL A 3 57.66 -20.16 -8.57
N GLN A 4 57.31 -19.95 -7.31
CA GLN A 4 56.13 -20.54 -6.70
C GLN A 4 54.93 -19.68 -7.11
N LEU A 5 54.02 -20.25 -7.91
CA LEU A 5 52.78 -19.57 -8.27
C LEU A 5 51.92 -19.37 -7.01
N PRO A 6 51.27 -18.20 -6.86
CA PRO A 6 50.35 -17.98 -5.76
C PRO A 6 49.20 -19.00 -5.81
N PRO A 7 48.65 -19.39 -4.66
CA PRO A 7 47.51 -20.31 -4.62
C PRO A 7 46.34 -19.70 -5.39
N THR A 8 45.67 -20.54 -6.17
CA THR A 8 44.45 -20.18 -6.89
C THR A 8 43.42 -19.65 -5.89
N PRO A 9 42.82 -18.46 -6.11
CA PRO A 9 41.79 -17.95 -5.20
C PRO A 9 40.66 -18.98 -5.10
N GLN A 10 40.33 -19.40 -3.87
CA GLN A 10 39.20 -20.28 -3.64
C GLN A 10 37.91 -19.53 -3.98
N PRO A 11 37.03 -20.10 -4.81
CA PRO A 11 35.72 -19.50 -5.05
C PRO A 11 34.92 -19.45 -3.73
N PRO A 12 34.06 -18.45 -3.53
CA PRO A 12 33.22 -18.36 -2.35
C PRO A 12 32.38 -19.64 -2.20
N ALA A 13 32.26 -20.16 -0.97
CA ALA A 13 31.65 -21.45 -0.64
C ALA A 13 30.17 -21.61 -1.05
N GLN A 14 29.54 -20.57 -1.59
CA GLN A 14 28.09 -20.45 -1.77
C GLN A 14 27.62 -20.73 -3.21
N CYS A 15 28.49 -21.24 -4.07
CA CYS A 15 28.21 -21.47 -5.50
C CYS A 15 28.16 -22.96 -5.90
N ALA A 16 27.83 -23.82 -4.95
CA ALA A 16 27.64 -25.24 -5.19
C ALA A 16 26.26 -25.48 -5.81
N HIS A 17 26.21 -25.86 -7.09
CA HIS A 17 24.98 -26.38 -7.68
C HIS A 17 24.85 -27.86 -7.33
N VAL A 18 23.88 -28.22 -6.49
CA VAL A 18 23.60 -29.61 -6.16
C VAL A 18 22.86 -30.26 -7.33
N THR A 19 23.48 -31.25 -7.96
CA THR A 19 22.84 -32.11 -8.96
C THR A 19 22.58 -33.49 -8.36
N PRO A 20 21.74 -34.32 -8.98
CA PRO A 20 21.58 -35.74 -8.59
C PRO A 20 22.91 -36.53 -8.59
N SER A 21 23.91 -36.02 -9.31
CA SER A 21 25.23 -36.66 -9.52
C SER A 21 26.33 -36.12 -8.59
N GLY A 22 26.05 -35.09 -7.77
CA GLY A 22 27.03 -34.45 -6.90
C GLY A 22 27.03 -32.92 -6.97
N VAL A 23 28.02 -32.30 -6.34
CA VAL A 23 28.22 -30.84 -6.33
C VAL A 23 29.14 -30.44 -7.48
N GLU A 24 28.62 -29.69 -8.45
CA GLU A 24 29.43 -29.10 -9.52
C GLU A 24 29.91 -27.70 -9.11
N ALA A 25 31.21 -27.47 -9.20
CA ALA A 25 31.80 -26.14 -9.02
C ALA A 25 31.46 -25.27 -10.23
N ARG A 26 30.71 -24.19 -10.02
CA ARG A 26 30.44 -23.17 -11.05
C ARG A 26 31.55 -22.12 -11.03
N THR A 27 32.07 -21.79 -12.22
CA THR A 27 33.15 -20.80 -12.39
C THR A 27 32.69 -19.35 -12.23
N SER A 28 31.37 -19.11 -12.26
CA SER A 28 30.79 -17.79 -12.08
C SER A 28 29.38 -17.90 -11.51
N CYS A 29 29.05 -17.01 -10.59
CA CYS A 29 27.73 -16.83 -10.03
C CYS A 29 27.33 -15.36 -10.21
N VAL A 30 26.06 -15.14 -10.51
CA VAL A 30 25.43 -13.83 -10.42
C VAL A 30 24.55 -13.85 -9.18
N GLY A 31 24.89 -13.05 -8.18
CA GLY A 31 23.98 -12.78 -7.07
C GLY A 31 22.89 -11.83 -7.56
N LEU A 32 21.65 -12.30 -7.60
CA LEU A 32 20.50 -11.44 -7.87
C LEU A 32 20.01 -10.90 -6.53
N ALA A 33 20.21 -9.60 -6.30
CA ALA A 33 19.51 -8.87 -5.25
C ALA A 33 18.12 -8.50 -5.81
N TRP A 34 17.08 -9.20 -5.34
CA TRP A 34 15.71 -8.88 -5.72
C TRP A 34 15.24 -7.70 -4.89
N ARG A 35 14.78 -6.63 -5.55
CA ARG A 35 13.99 -5.59 -4.86
C ARG A 35 12.68 -6.23 -4.41
N ARG A 36 12.34 -6.00 -3.15
CA ARG A 36 11.12 -6.52 -2.51
C ARG A 36 10.11 -5.42 -2.22
N ASP A 37 10.47 -4.19 -2.57
CA ASP A 37 9.64 -3.01 -2.47
C ASP A 37 8.48 -3.14 -3.47
N VAL A 38 7.26 -3.17 -2.95
CA VAL A 38 6.04 -3.25 -3.76
C VAL A 38 5.07 -2.19 -3.29
N ASP A 39 4.69 -1.30 -4.20
CA ASP A 39 3.67 -0.29 -3.94
C ASP A 39 2.31 -0.77 -4.48
N VAL A 40 1.28 -0.69 -3.64
CA VAL A 40 -0.10 -1.04 -3.97
C VAL A 40 -0.98 0.19 -3.82
N LEU A 41 -1.55 0.66 -4.93
CA LEU A 41 -2.53 1.74 -4.93
C LEU A 41 -3.94 1.18 -5.16
N PHE A 42 -4.77 1.25 -4.14
CA PHE A 42 -6.21 0.99 -4.26
C PHE A 42 -6.93 2.24 -4.74
N VAL A 43 -7.47 2.18 -5.95
CA VAL A 43 -8.35 3.22 -6.50
C VAL A 43 -9.79 2.78 -6.31
N ILE A 44 -10.46 3.39 -5.34
CA ILE A 44 -11.75 2.93 -4.84
C ILE A 44 -12.86 3.80 -5.42
N ASP A 45 -13.84 3.15 -6.04
CA ASP A 45 -15.09 3.82 -6.40
C ASP A 45 -15.86 4.19 -5.14
N ASP A 46 -16.12 5.49 -4.97
CA ASP A 46 -16.88 6.06 -3.87
C ASP A 46 -18.24 6.60 -4.32
N GLY A 47 -18.72 6.19 -5.51
CA GLY A 47 -20.06 6.38 -6.05
C GLY A 47 -21.18 5.99 -5.06
N ALA A 48 -22.37 6.58 -5.22
CA ALA A 48 -23.54 6.27 -4.38
C ALA A 48 -23.88 4.77 -4.34
N ASP A 49 -23.69 4.08 -5.46
CA ASP A 49 -23.97 2.65 -5.59
C ASP A 49 -22.78 1.75 -5.23
N ALA A 50 -21.63 2.34 -4.88
CA ALA A 50 -20.39 1.60 -4.64
C ALA A 50 -20.35 0.90 -3.27
N GLY A 51 -21.34 1.12 -2.39
CA GLY A 51 -21.38 0.58 -1.04
C GLY A 51 -21.19 -0.94 -0.97
N ALA A 52 -21.87 -1.68 -1.85
CA ALA A 52 -21.75 -3.15 -1.90
C ALA A 52 -20.35 -3.61 -2.36
N LEU A 53 -19.69 -2.86 -3.26
CA LEU A 53 -18.34 -3.16 -3.72
C LEU A 53 -17.29 -2.86 -2.65
N GLN A 54 -17.40 -1.72 -1.97
CA GLN A 54 -16.54 -1.36 -0.85
C GLN A 54 -16.69 -2.33 0.33
N ALA A 55 -17.92 -2.74 0.65
CA ALA A 55 -18.18 -3.77 1.65
C ALA A 55 -17.44 -5.08 1.33
N ARG A 56 -17.53 -5.57 0.09
CA ARG A 56 -16.81 -6.77 -0.35
C ARG A 56 -15.29 -6.59 -0.32
N LEU A 57 -14.80 -5.42 -0.72
CA LEU A 57 -13.38 -5.11 -0.67
C LEU A 57 -12.86 -5.17 0.76
N ALA A 58 -13.54 -4.49 1.70
CA ALA A 58 -13.21 -4.48 3.12
C ALA A 58 -13.30 -5.87 3.76
N ASP A 59 -14.29 -6.67 3.37
CA ASP A 59 -14.44 -8.05 3.86
C ASP A 59 -13.28 -8.95 3.39
N ALA A 60 -12.66 -8.65 2.25
CA ALA A 60 -11.51 -9.39 1.70
C ALA A 60 -10.13 -8.94 2.23
N MET A 61 -10.04 -7.79 2.90
CA MET A 61 -8.76 -7.25 3.38
C MET A 61 -8.00 -8.15 4.37
N PRO A 62 -8.64 -8.87 5.31
CA PRO A 62 -7.92 -9.80 6.17
C PRO A 62 -7.24 -10.94 5.42
N ASP A 63 -7.90 -11.50 4.39
CA ASP A 63 -7.31 -12.56 3.58
C ASP A 63 -6.12 -12.04 2.78
N PHE A 64 -6.19 -10.80 2.31
CA PHE A 64 -5.07 -10.12 1.66
C PHE A 64 -3.89 -9.93 2.62
N ALA A 65 -4.13 -9.41 3.83
CA ALA A 65 -3.13 -9.25 4.87
C ALA A 65 -2.48 -10.58 5.28
N ALA A 66 -3.28 -11.64 5.44
CA ALA A 66 -2.81 -12.97 5.78
C ALA A 66 -1.91 -13.56 4.69
N ARG A 67 -2.26 -13.35 3.40
CA ARG A 67 -1.43 -13.81 2.27
C ARG A 67 -0.09 -13.11 2.21
N ILE A 68 -0.04 -11.80 2.46
CA ILE A 68 1.21 -11.04 2.55
C ILE A 68 2.07 -11.59 3.70
N SER A 69 1.47 -11.73 4.88
CA SER A 69 2.17 -12.16 6.09
C SER A 69 2.70 -13.61 6.01
N ALA A 70 2.10 -14.43 5.14
CA ALA A 70 2.53 -15.82 4.90
C ALA A 70 3.66 -15.95 3.87
N MET A 71 4.09 -14.87 3.21
CA MET A 71 5.23 -14.91 2.29
C MET A 71 6.54 -15.05 3.06
N ASP A 72 7.48 -15.85 2.54
CA ASP A 72 8.80 -16.04 3.13
C ASP A 72 9.92 -15.77 2.10
N PRO A 73 10.71 -14.70 2.27
CA PRO A 73 10.52 -13.62 3.24
C PRO A 73 9.34 -12.71 2.84
N PRO A 74 8.73 -11.98 3.78
CA PRO A 74 7.66 -11.03 3.45
C PRO A 74 8.19 -9.88 2.59
N PRO A 75 7.37 -9.31 1.70
CA PRO A 75 7.72 -8.12 0.92
C PRO A 75 7.77 -6.87 1.82
N ASP A 76 8.47 -5.85 1.36
CA ASP A 76 8.41 -4.51 1.92
C ASP A 76 7.34 -3.73 1.13
N LEU A 77 6.22 -3.41 1.77
CA LEU A 77 5.00 -2.92 1.13
C LEU A 77 4.65 -1.50 1.53
N HIS A 78 4.29 -0.70 0.53
CA HIS A 78 3.52 0.52 0.73
C HIS A 78 2.12 0.36 0.17
N ILE A 79 1.10 0.61 0.98
CA ILE A 79 -0.30 0.44 0.59
C ILE A 79 -1.03 1.77 0.75
N ALA A 80 -1.46 2.32 -0.37
CA ALA A 80 -2.14 3.60 -0.45
C ALA A 80 -3.56 3.44 -0.99
N PHE A 81 -4.44 4.36 -0.61
CA PHE A 81 -5.83 4.40 -1.06
C PHE A 81 -6.13 5.77 -1.65
N THR A 82 -6.91 5.81 -2.72
CA THR A 82 -7.42 7.04 -3.35
C THR A 82 -8.84 6.80 -3.85
N SER A 83 -9.64 7.86 -3.95
CA SER A 83 -10.94 7.78 -4.62
C SER A 83 -10.71 7.68 -6.14
N SER A 84 -11.64 7.02 -6.84
CA SER A 84 -11.70 6.99 -8.30
C SER A 84 -12.06 8.34 -8.94
N ARG A 85 -12.35 9.38 -8.13
CA ARG A 85 -12.67 10.72 -8.64
C ARG A 85 -11.44 11.49 -9.08
N ASP A 86 -11.61 12.21 -10.18
CA ASP A 86 -10.64 13.13 -10.76
C ASP A 86 -10.60 14.51 -10.09
N GLY A 87 -11.55 14.82 -9.19
CA GLY A 87 -11.62 16.11 -8.50
C GLY A 87 -12.14 17.27 -9.36
N ASN A 88 -12.91 16.99 -10.42
CA ASN A 88 -13.53 18.05 -11.22
C ASN A 88 -14.53 18.90 -10.42
N SER A 89 -14.72 20.17 -10.80
CA SER A 89 -15.52 21.15 -10.06
C SER A 89 -17.03 20.87 -10.02
N THR A 90 -17.52 19.97 -10.86
CA THR A 90 -18.92 19.54 -10.86
C THR A 90 -19.23 18.62 -9.67
N CYS A 91 -18.20 18.02 -9.09
CA CYS A 91 -18.32 17.06 -8.01
C CYS A 91 -17.83 17.66 -6.68
N PRO A 92 -18.57 17.43 -5.57
CA PRO A 92 -18.08 17.79 -4.24
C PRO A 92 -16.72 17.12 -3.98
N ALA A 93 -15.85 17.87 -3.31
CA ALA A 93 -14.57 17.35 -2.86
C ALA A 93 -14.81 16.17 -1.90
N VAL A 94 -14.01 15.12 -2.06
CA VAL A 94 -14.03 13.94 -1.21
C VAL A 94 -12.64 13.53 -0.81
N VAL A 95 -12.60 12.68 0.20
CA VAL A 95 -11.36 12.06 0.66
C VAL A 95 -10.76 11.22 -0.46
N GLY A 96 -9.48 11.46 -0.70
CA GLY A 96 -8.74 10.85 -1.79
C GLY A 96 -9.15 11.30 -3.20
N GLY A 97 -10.02 12.31 -3.34
CA GLY A 97 -10.38 12.84 -4.66
C GLY A 97 -9.19 13.52 -5.34
N GLY A 98 -9.12 13.44 -6.68
CA GLY A 98 -8.06 14.06 -7.47
C GLY A 98 -6.70 13.37 -7.33
N GLY A 99 -6.71 12.05 -7.08
CA GLY A 99 -5.50 11.25 -6.87
C GLY A 99 -4.76 11.61 -5.58
N ARG A 100 -5.43 12.21 -4.60
CA ARG A 100 -4.83 12.41 -3.28
C ARG A 100 -4.84 11.09 -2.54
N LEU A 101 -3.77 10.79 -1.81
CA LEU A 101 -3.77 9.62 -0.95
C LEU A 101 -4.67 9.88 0.27
N ALA A 102 -5.31 8.84 0.75
CA ALA A 102 -6.24 8.88 1.86
C ALA A 102 -5.99 7.69 2.77
N LEU A 103 -5.55 7.98 3.99
CA LEU A 103 -5.45 6.99 5.05
C LEU A 103 -6.13 7.56 6.30
N SER A 104 -7.28 6.98 6.62
CA SER A 104 -8.11 7.36 7.77
C SER A 104 -9.09 6.24 8.03
N SER A 105 -9.57 6.11 9.26
CA SER A 105 -10.69 5.23 9.56
C SER A 105 -11.96 5.79 8.93
N CYS A 106 -12.83 4.90 8.44
CA CYS A 106 -14.17 5.32 8.02
C CYS A 106 -14.96 5.96 9.18
N ARG A 107 -14.65 5.62 10.43
CA ARG A 107 -15.30 6.17 11.64
C ARG A 107 -15.00 7.64 11.88
N GLU A 108 -13.89 8.13 11.37
CA GLU A 108 -13.53 9.56 11.43
C GLU A 108 -14.39 10.40 10.45
N ARG A 109 -15.10 9.75 9.53
CA ARG A 109 -15.71 10.37 8.36
C ARG A 109 -17.16 9.96 8.12
N PRO A 110 -18.04 9.96 9.14
CA PRO A 110 -19.39 9.43 8.99
C PRO A 110 -20.20 10.14 7.89
N THR A 111 -19.94 11.42 7.63
CA THR A 111 -20.60 12.20 6.58
C THR A 111 -20.23 11.78 5.17
N SER A 112 -19.13 11.03 4.96
CA SER A 112 -18.80 10.45 3.66
C SER A 112 -19.69 9.26 3.28
N PHE A 113 -20.56 8.80 4.19
CA PHE A 113 -21.46 7.66 3.98
C PHE A 113 -22.92 8.12 3.83
N VAL A 114 -23.15 9.25 3.17
CA VAL A 114 -24.47 9.70 2.74
C VAL A 114 -24.55 9.53 1.23
N ASP A 115 -25.47 8.71 0.74
CA ASP A 115 -25.61 8.44 -0.70
C ASP A 115 -26.30 9.60 -1.46
N ALA A 116 -26.41 9.48 -2.79
CA ALA A 116 -26.97 10.54 -3.64
C ALA A 116 -28.45 10.86 -3.33
N ASP A 117 -29.18 9.92 -2.75
CA ASP A 117 -30.57 10.09 -2.31
C ASP A 117 -30.66 10.69 -0.89
N GLY A 118 -29.52 10.92 -0.23
CA GLY A 118 -29.42 11.46 1.12
C GLY A 118 -29.57 10.40 2.21
N ASN A 119 -29.53 9.10 1.88
CA ASN A 119 -29.63 8.06 2.89
C ASN A 119 -28.30 7.90 3.62
N TYR A 120 -28.37 7.81 4.94
CA TYR A 120 -27.21 7.54 5.79
C TYR A 120 -26.87 6.05 5.80
N ARG A 121 -25.72 5.68 5.22
CA ARG A 121 -25.26 4.29 5.02
C ARG A 121 -24.12 3.88 5.96
N PHE A 122 -23.67 4.78 6.85
CA PHE A 122 -22.53 4.54 7.73
C PHE A 122 -22.69 3.28 8.60
N THR A 123 -23.88 3.10 9.20
CA THR A 123 -24.16 1.96 10.09
C THR A 123 -24.20 0.62 9.36
N GLU A 124 -24.48 0.64 8.06
CA GLU A 124 -24.49 -0.57 7.21
C GLU A 124 -23.09 -0.89 6.68
N LEU A 125 -22.32 0.13 6.31
CA LEU A 125 -21.06 -0.03 5.59
C LEU A 125 -19.85 -0.03 6.53
N CYS A 126 -19.72 0.99 7.37
CA CYS A 126 -18.53 1.21 8.21
C CYS A 126 -18.59 0.46 9.54
N THR A 127 -19.65 0.66 10.34
CA THR A 127 -19.76 0.12 11.71
C THR A 127 -19.49 -1.39 11.82
N PRO A 128 -20.02 -2.28 10.95
CA PRO A 128 -19.79 -3.72 11.09
C PRO A 128 -18.41 -4.19 10.62
N ARG A 129 -17.60 -3.33 9.99
CA ARG A 129 -16.33 -3.70 9.35
C ARG A 129 -15.13 -3.04 10.00
N CYS A 130 -15.26 -1.80 10.41
CA CYS A 130 -14.17 -1.07 11.02
C CYS A 130 -14.42 -0.90 12.51
N GLU A 131 -13.47 -1.30 13.33
CA GLU A 131 -13.49 -1.10 14.80
C GLU A 131 -12.56 0.02 15.24
N LEU A 132 -11.65 0.47 14.37
CA LEU A 132 -10.70 1.54 14.66
C LEU A 132 -11.42 2.89 14.64
N ASP A 133 -11.45 3.60 15.77
CA ASP A 133 -12.04 4.94 15.82
C ASP A 133 -11.18 5.99 15.10
N ALA A 134 -9.87 5.76 15.03
CA ALA A 134 -8.92 6.53 14.25
C ALA A 134 -7.89 5.60 13.58
N LEU A 135 -7.38 6.00 12.42
CA LEU A 135 -6.27 5.33 11.75
C LEU A 135 -5.18 6.33 11.42
N THR A 136 -4.06 6.22 12.12
CA THR A 136 -2.90 7.10 11.98
C THR A 136 -1.64 6.28 11.76
N THR A 137 -0.67 6.87 11.09
CA THR A 137 0.67 6.30 10.90
C THR A 137 1.69 7.03 11.75
N GLU A 138 2.69 6.29 12.22
CA GLU A 138 3.88 6.87 12.82
C GLU A 138 4.67 7.65 11.76
N PRO A 139 5.29 8.79 12.13
CA PRO A 139 6.11 9.54 11.21
C PRO A 139 7.30 8.73 10.68
N SER A 140 7.53 8.81 9.37
CA SER A 140 8.71 8.24 8.72
C SER A 140 9.33 9.21 7.71
N THR A 141 10.64 9.04 7.50
CA THR A 141 11.38 9.63 6.38
C THR A 141 11.21 8.78 5.13
N ILE A 142 11.55 9.32 3.97
CA ILE A 142 11.55 8.57 2.71
C ILE A 142 12.84 8.87 1.94
N GLU A 143 13.10 8.10 0.88
CA GLU A 143 14.25 8.40 0.02
C GLU A 143 14.13 9.80 -0.59
N GLY A 144 15.14 10.64 -0.39
CA GLY A 144 15.18 12.01 -0.88
C GLY A 144 14.47 13.05 0.00
N ASP A 145 13.83 12.66 1.10
CA ASP A 145 13.26 13.58 2.11
C ASP A 145 13.45 13.05 3.54
N ASP A 146 14.42 13.64 4.25
CA ASP A 146 14.74 13.32 5.65
C ASP A 146 13.73 13.91 6.65
N THR A 147 12.64 14.54 6.21
CA THR A 147 11.62 15.06 7.11
C THR A 147 10.71 13.93 7.59
N GLU A 148 10.75 13.64 8.89
CA GLU A 148 9.79 12.75 9.53
C GLU A 148 8.38 13.35 9.48
N ARG A 149 7.45 12.65 8.80
CA ARG A 149 6.04 13.03 8.74
C ARG A 149 5.18 11.78 8.69
N ALA A 150 4.01 11.83 9.30
CA ALA A 150 3.00 10.78 9.13
C ALA A 150 2.61 10.73 7.65
N ARG A 151 2.71 9.55 7.05
CA ARG A 151 2.53 9.33 5.63
C ARG A 151 1.14 8.76 5.36
N PRO A 152 0.41 9.22 4.31
CA PRO A 152 -0.95 8.75 4.01
C PRO A 152 -0.98 7.38 3.30
N TRP A 153 -0.06 6.48 3.63
CA TRP A 153 0.00 5.09 3.21
C TRP A 153 0.49 4.21 4.36
N ILE A 154 0.09 2.94 4.31
CA ILE A 154 0.54 1.92 5.26
C ILE A 154 1.88 1.38 4.78
N GLU A 155 2.85 1.29 5.66
CA GLU A 155 4.16 0.69 5.44
C GLU A 155 4.28 -0.58 6.29
N VAL A 156 4.66 -1.69 5.67
CA VAL A 156 4.88 -2.97 6.36
C VAL A 156 6.04 -3.70 5.69
N GLY A 157 7.03 -4.11 6.48
CA GLY A 157 8.08 -5.03 6.05
C GLY A 157 8.35 -6.10 7.10
N ALA A 158 9.42 -6.87 6.89
CA ALA A 158 9.73 -8.02 7.74
C ALA A 158 9.95 -7.68 9.23
N THR A 159 10.38 -6.46 9.52
CA THR A 159 10.79 -6.02 10.86
C THR A 159 10.25 -4.64 11.25
N HIS A 160 9.45 -4.00 10.39
CA HIS A 160 8.98 -2.63 10.59
C HIS A 160 7.54 -2.48 10.09
N THR A 161 6.83 -1.52 10.68
CA THR A 161 5.58 -0.98 10.17
C THR A 161 5.44 0.45 10.64
N ASN A 162 4.72 1.28 9.88
CA ASN A 162 4.33 2.62 10.33
C ASN A 162 2.95 2.65 11.00
N LEU A 163 2.31 1.50 11.24
CA LEU A 163 1.07 1.43 12.02
C LEU A 163 1.36 1.57 13.51
N ALA A 164 0.40 2.11 14.26
CA ALA A 164 0.49 2.13 15.72
C ALA A 164 0.66 0.70 16.29
N PRO A 165 1.37 0.52 17.43
CA PRO A 165 1.77 -0.81 17.93
C PRO A 165 0.63 -1.81 18.16
N ASP A 166 -0.59 -1.33 18.38
CA ASP A 166 -1.80 -2.12 18.66
C ASP A 166 -2.77 -2.20 17.48
N VAL A 167 -2.40 -1.65 16.32
CA VAL A 167 -3.22 -1.69 15.11
C VAL A 167 -2.74 -2.79 14.18
N PRO A 168 -3.46 -3.92 14.07
CA PRO A 168 -3.06 -4.98 13.16
C PRO A 168 -3.33 -4.59 11.70
N LEU A 169 -2.52 -5.11 10.79
CA LEU A 169 -2.57 -4.77 9.36
C LEU A 169 -3.95 -5.01 8.76
N GLU A 170 -4.59 -6.13 9.08
CA GLU A 170 -5.93 -6.46 8.58
C GLU A 170 -6.99 -5.45 9.00
N ALA A 171 -6.91 -4.92 10.23
CA ALA A 171 -7.84 -3.91 10.72
C ALA A 171 -7.60 -2.57 10.02
N ALA A 172 -6.33 -2.16 9.88
CA ALA A 172 -5.96 -0.95 9.15
C ALA A 172 -6.46 -0.98 7.71
N LEU A 173 -6.16 -2.06 6.97
CA LEU A 173 -6.57 -2.23 5.58
C LEU A 173 -8.09 -2.25 5.43
N ARG A 174 -8.78 -3.00 6.29
CA ARG A 174 -10.24 -3.07 6.27
C ARG A 174 -10.87 -1.69 6.48
N CYS A 175 -10.40 -0.93 7.47
CA CYS A 175 -10.89 0.42 7.76
C CYS A 175 -10.57 1.42 6.63
N ALA A 176 -9.35 1.38 6.10
CA ALA A 176 -8.89 2.29 5.04
C ALA A 176 -9.59 2.06 3.69
N SER A 177 -10.00 0.81 3.41
CA SER A 177 -10.70 0.44 2.17
C SER A 177 -12.14 0.97 2.05
N LEU A 178 -12.65 1.65 3.08
CA LEU A 178 -14.00 2.23 3.12
C LEU A 178 -13.93 3.75 2.95
N LEU A 179 -13.90 4.22 1.69
CA LEU A 179 -13.81 5.64 1.37
C LEU A 179 -15.15 6.41 1.50
N GLY A 180 -16.28 5.72 1.50
CA GLY A 180 -17.61 6.33 1.60
C GLY A 180 -18.41 6.18 0.31
N VAL A 181 -19.66 6.65 0.34
CA VAL A 181 -20.63 6.58 -0.76
C VAL A 181 -21.23 7.94 -1.12
N SER A 182 -20.64 9.03 -0.63
CA SER A 182 -21.03 10.41 -1.01
C SER A 182 -20.56 10.82 -2.40
N GLY A 183 -20.54 9.82 -3.28
CA GLY A 183 -20.08 9.70 -4.66
C GLY A 183 -20.62 10.69 -5.65
N CYS A 184 -19.79 11.07 -6.61
CA CYS A 184 -20.33 11.47 -7.92
C CYS A 184 -20.59 10.22 -8.78
N PRO A 185 -21.56 10.26 -9.71
CA PRO A 185 -21.92 9.10 -10.53
C PRO A 185 -20.91 8.79 -11.65
N PHE A 186 -19.84 9.59 -11.80
CA PHE A 186 -18.85 9.45 -12.86
C PHE A 186 -17.47 9.13 -12.29
N PRO A 187 -17.18 7.85 -11.97
CA PRO A 187 -15.84 7.44 -11.56
C PRO A 187 -14.86 7.59 -12.73
N ALA A 188 -13.63 8.00 -12.43
CA ALA A 188 -12.56 8.19 -13.40
C ALA A 188 -11.25 7.51 -12.93
N PRO A 189 -11.27 6.19 -12.67
CA PRO A 189 -10.21 5.50 -11.94
C PRO A 189 -8.83 5.68 -12.58
N LEU A 190 -8.70 5.53 -13.91
CA LEU A 190 -7.42 5.68 -14.61
C LEU A 190 -6.84 7.10 -14.47
N ARG A 191 -7.69 8.12 -14.43
CA ARG A 191 -7.26 9.51 -14.25
C ARG A 191 -6.91 9.80 -12.80
N ALA A 192 -7.65 9.24 -11.84
CA ALA A 192 -7.27 9.29 -10.43
C ALA A 192 -5.91 8.59 -10.20
N THR A 193 -5.67 7.42 -10.81
CA THR A 193 -4.36 6.75 -10.81
C THR A 193 -3.27 7.66 -11.37
N GLN A 194 -3.51 8.25 -12.55
CA GLN A 194 -2.56 9.17 -13.17
C GLN A 194 -2.22 10.32 -12.23
N TYR A 195 -3.22 10.93 -11.58
CA TYR A 195 -2.99 12.02 -10.63
C TYR A 195 -2.22 11.56 -9.39
N ALA A 196 -2.53 10.39 -8.83
CA ALA A 196 -1.78 9.86 -7.69
C ALA A 196 -0.30 9.62 -8.02
N LEU A 197 -0.01 9.06 -9.20
CA LEU A 197 1.37 8.79 -9.64
C LEU A 197 2.14 10.05 -10.00
N LEU A 198 1.48 11.07 -10.55
CA LEU A 198 2.14 12.31 -10.99
C LEU A 198 2.24 13.36 -9.89
N ARG A 199 1.47 13.24 -8.80
CA ARG A 199 1.42 14.21 -7.72
C ARG A 199 2.79 14.55 -7.11
N PRO A 200 3.70 13.60 -6.83
CA PRO A 200 5.05 13.91 -6.32
C PRO A 200 5.84 14.87 -7.22
N TRP A 201 5.60 14.79 -8.53
CA TRP A 201 6.33 15.58 -9.53
C TRP A 201 5.72 16.96 -9.75
N GLN A 202 4.42 17.12 -9.47
CA GLN A 202 3.67 18.34 -9.70
C GLN A 202 3.69 19.27 -8.49
N ASP A 203 3.63 18.68 -7.29
CA ASP A 203 3.65 19.38 -6.03
C ASP A 203 5.02 19.14 -5.37
N GLY A 204 6.01 20.01 -5.65
CA GLY A 204 7.37 19.92 -5.06
C GLY A 204 7.45 20.04 -3.53
N ASN A 205 6.30 20.12 -2.85
CA ASN A 205 6.11 20.11 -1.40
C ASN A 205 5.32 18.88 -0.90
N GLN A 206 4.94 17.94 -1.79
CA GLN A 206 4.25 16.70 -1.46
C GLN A 206 5.09 15.51 -1.95
N PRO A 207 6.20 15.17 -1.28
CA PRO A 207 7.00 14.01 -1.63
C PRO A 207 6.31 12.73 -1.13
N GLU A 208 4.98 12.63 -1.23
CA GLU A 208 4.19 11.51 -0.68
C GLU A 208 4.40 10.18 -1.43
N VAL A 209 5.30 10.14 -2.41
CA VAL A 209 5.70 8.93 -3.09
C VAL A 209 7.15 9.16 -3.51
N GLY A 210 8.08 8.60 -2.74
CA GLY A 210 9.53 8.67 -2.96
C GLY A 210 10.06 7.27 -3.20
#